data_AF-A0A949RT14-F1
#
_entry.id   AF-A0A949RT14-F1
#
_cell.length_a   1.000
_cell.length_b   1.000
_cell.length_c   1.000
_cell.angle_alpha   90.00
_cell.angle_beta   90.00
_cell.angle_gamma   90.00
#
_symmetry.space_group_name_H-M   'P 1'
#
loop_
_entity.id
_entity.type
_entity.pdbx_description
1 polymer ?
#
loop_
_entity_poly.entity_id
_entity_poly.type
_entity_poly.pdbx_seq_one_letter_code
_entity_poly.pdbx_strand_id
1 'polypeptide(L)'
;MAEYNKKPEQQDFEQQDAYEERVIEIARVAKVVKGGRRFQFRVTVVVGDRKGSIGMGVGKANAVPDAMRKASERARKDLRQVNLAGTTVPHESIGKVAGARVFLKPASPGTGVIAAGGVRAVLEVAGVRDILTKSLGSANVLNVVMATFAALDQMRSPQKEAARRGKPVNELMPFWERRNQHA
;
A
#
# COMPACT_ATOMS: atom_id res chain seq x y z
N MET A 1 -48.42 13.91 -27.55
CA MET A 1 -47.11 13.24 -27.62
C MET A 1 -46.32 13.72 -26.42
N ALA A 2 -46.06 12.85 -25.43
CA ALA A 2 -45.31 13.23 -24.24
C ALA A 2 -43.81 13.03 -24.52
N GLU A 3 -43.05 14.11 -24.55
CA GLU A 3 -41.60 14.08 -24.65
C GLU A 3 -41.02 13.37 -23.42
N TYR A 4 -40.41 12.21 -23.67
CA TYR A 4 -39.68 11.45 -22.68
C TYR A 4 -38.41 12.23 -22.33
N ASN A 5 -38.48 13.03 -21.26
CA ASN A 5 -37.36 13.79 -20.73
C ASN A 5 -36.30 12.83 -20.15
N LYS A 6 -35.40 12.38 -21.03
CA LYS A 6 -34.26 11.52 -20.70
C LYS A 6 -33.28 12.37 -19.89
N LYS A 7 -33.29 12.21 -18.56
CA LYS A 7 -32.27 12.81 -17.68
C LYS A 7 -30.88 12.50 -18.25
N PRO A 8 -29.96 13.48 -18.34
CA PRO A 8 -28.62 13.20 -18.80
C PRO A 8 -27.95 12.23 -17.82
N GLU A 9 -27.41 11.12 -18.32
CA GLU A 9 -26.48 10.27 -17.56
C GLU A 9 -25.30 11.16 -17.17
N GLN A 10 -25.30 11.63 -15.92
CA GLN A 10 -24.20 12.40 -15.37
C GLN A 10 -22.96 11.49 -15.34
N GLN A 11 -21.94 11.95 -16.04
CA GLN A 11 -20.64 11.34 -16.23
C GLN A 11 -19.86 11.35 -14.91
N ASP A 12 -19.84 10.23 -14.17
CA ASP A 12 -18.91 10.01 -13.05
C ASP A 12 -17.61 9.31 -13.51
N PHE A 13 -17.19 9.54 -14.75
CA PHE A 13 -15.99 8.88 -15.32
C PHE A 13 -14.69 9.71 -15.16
N GLU A 14 -14.75 10.97 -14.74
CA GLU A 14 -13.59 11.89 -14.82
C GLU A 14 -12.89 12.19 -13.49
N GLN A 15 -12.73 11.18 -12.64
CA GLN A 15 -11.75 11.25 -11.54
C GLN A 15 -11.11 9.88 -11.25
N GLN A 16 -10.80 9.12 -12.31
CA GLN A 16 -10.09 7.83 -12.20
C GLN A 16 -8.56 7.96 -12.36
N ASP A 17 -8.04 9.14 -12.71
CA ASP A 17 -6.65 9.29 -13.12
C ASP A 17 -5.77 9.85 -12.01
N ALA A 18 -5.22 8.95 -11.20
CA ALA A 18 -3.88 9.07 -10.60
C ALA A 18 -3.49 7.88 -9.72
N TYR A 19 -4.37 6.90 -9.52
CA TYR A 19 -4.05 5.74 -8.69
C TYR A 19 -3.48 4.59 -9.54
N GLU A 20 -2.25 4.21 -9.27
CA GLU A 20 -1.62 3.02 -9.82
C GLU A 20 -2.11 1.78 -9.05
N GLU A 21 -2.59 0.78 -9.79
CA GLU A 21 -3.03 -0.49 -9.23
C GLU A 21 -1.99 -1.58 -9.53
N ARG A 22 -1.61 -2.37 -8.52
CA ARG A 22 -0.72 -3.52 -8.67
C ARG A 22 -1.38 -4.77 -8.09
N VAL A 23 -1.46 -5.81 -8.91
CA VAL A 23 -1.93 -7.14 -8.50
C VAL A 23 -0.78 -7.87 -7.82
N ILE A 24 -1.00 -8.34 -6.59
CA ILE A 24 0.02 -9.06 -5.82
C ILE A 24 -0.14 -10.57 -5.95
N GLU A 25 -1.37 -11.06 -5.81
CA GLU A 25 -1.64 -12.49 -5.79
C GLU A 25 -2.99 -12.78 -6.42
N ILE A 26 -3.03 -13.80 -7.29
CA ILE A 26 -4.25 -14.41 -7.80
C ILE A 26 -4.22 -15.88 -7.34
N ALA A 27 -5.16 -16.25 -6.46
CA ALA A 27 -5.25 -17.59 -5.91
C ALA A 27 -6.59 -18.24 -6.28
N ARG A 28 -6.55 -19.47 -6.77
CA ARG A 28 -7.76 -20.29 -6.94
C ARG A 28 -8.07 -20.99 -5.63
N VAL A 29 -9.21 -20.65 -5.03
CA VAL A 29 -9.69 -21.24 -3.77
C VAL A 29 -10.91 -22.13 -4.02
N ALA A 30 -11.09 -23.16 -3.20
CA ALA A 30 -12.16 -24.14 -3.39
C ALA A 30 -12.98 -24.35 -2.11
N LYS A 31 -14.31 -24.47 -2.26
CA LYS A 31 -15.21 -24.97 -1.21
C LYS A 31 -15.71 -26.36 -1.60
N VAL A 32 -15.47 -27.34 -0.74
CA VAL A 32 -15.98 -28.71 -0.93
C VAL A 32 -17.48 -28.76 -0.63
N VAL A 33 -18.25 -29.43 -1.47
CA VAL A 33 -19.70 -29.65 -1.35
C VAL A 33 -20.02 -31.13 -1.62
N LYS A 34 -21.24 -31.58 -1.30
CA LYS A 34 -21.65 -33.00 -1.42
C LYS A 34 -21.39 -33.62 -2.81
N GLY A 35 -21.39 -32.81 -3.88
CA GLY A 35 -21.17 -33.25 -5.26
C GLY A 35 -19.88 -32.75 -5.92
N GLY A 36 -18.87 -32.30 -5.16
CA GLY A 36 -17.57 -31.89 -5.72
C GLY A 36 -16.96 -30.65 -5.06
N ARG A 37 -16.31 -29.79 -5.87
CA ARG A 37 -15.65 -28.58 -5.39
C ARG A 37 -16.12 -27.37 -6.19
N ARG A 38 -16.59 -26.33 -5.48
CA ARG A 38 -16.87 -25.01 -6.06
C ARG A 38 -15.60 -24.18 -6.03
N PHE A 39 -15.06 -23.85 -7.20
CA PHE A 39 -13.88 -23.01 -7.33
C PHE A 39 -14.26 -21.53 -7.43
N GLN A 40 -13.43 -20.69 -6.84
CA GLN A 40 -13.50 -19.23 -6.92
C GLN A 40 -12.08 -18.68 -7.00
N PHE A 41 -11.92 -17.46 -7.49
CA PHE A 41 -10.64 -16.76 -7.50
C PHE A 41 -10.63 -15.69 -6.42
N ARG A 42 -9.56 -15.66 -5.63
CA ARG A 42 -9.22 -14.58 -4.71
C ARG A 42 -8.11 -13.76 -5.33
N VAL A 43 -8.29 -12.44 -5.39
CA VAL A 43 -7.28 -11.50 -5.89
C VAL A 43 -6.95 -10.52 -4.78
N THR A 44 -5.66 -10.29 -4.56
CA THR A 44 -5.15 -9.24 -3.68
C THR A 44 -4.54 -8.15 -4.54
N VAL A 45 -5.06 -6.92 -4.41
CA VAL A 45 -4.61 -5.73 -5.15
C VAL A 45 -4.16 -4.67 -4.15
N VAL A 46 -3.16 -3.91 -4.53
CA VAL A 46 -2.76 -2.69 -3.83
C VAL A 46 -2.86 -1.52 -4.79
N VAL A 47 -3.31 -0.39 -4.28
CA VAL A 47 -3.57 0.85 -5.02
C VAL A 47 -2.81 1.98 -4.35
N GLY A 48 -2.25 2.91 -5.11
CA GLY A 48 -1.64 4.12 -4.54
C GLY A 48 -1.31 5.20 -5.56
N ASP A 49 -1.07 6.41 -5.08
CA ASP A 49 -0.87 7.62 -5.91
C ASP A 49 0.61 8.03 -6.09
N ARG A 50 1.56 7.19 -5.63
CA ARG A 50 2.99 7.50 -5.52
C ARG A 50 3.33 8.76 -4.71
N LYS A 51 2.38 9.31 -3.95
CA LYS A 51 2.55 10.49 -3.10
C LYS A 51 2.31 10.16 -1.62
N GLY A 52 2.34 8.87 -1.28
CA GLY A 52 2.13 8.37 0.07
C GLY A 52 0.67 8.02 0.41
N SER A 53 -0.28 8.08 -0.53
CA SER A 53 -1.60 7.48 -0.34
C SER A 53 -1.62 6.06 -0.88
N ILE A 54 -1.87 5.07 -0.02
CA ILE A 54 -1.92 3.65 -0.40
C ILE A 54 -3.11 2.94 0.22
N GLY A 55 -3.62 1.93 -0.46
CA GLY A 55 -4.69 1.07 0.04
C GLY A 55 -4.57 -0.35 -0.49
N MET A 56 -5.13 -1.32 0.25
CA MET A 56 -5.13 -2.71 -0.18
C MET A 56 -6.54 -3.28 -0.20
N GLY A 57 -6.78 -4.21 -1.12
CA GLY A 57 -8.08 -4.82 -1.30
C GLY A 57 -7.96 -6.29 -1.62
N VAL A 58 -8.83 -7.08 -1.00
CA VAL A 58 -9.01 -8.50 -1.33
C VAL A 58 -10.38 -8.68 -1.95
N GLY A 59 -10.41 -9.18 -3.17
CA GLY A 59 -11.63 -9.49 -3.91
C GLY A 59 -11.78 -11.00 -4.12
N LYS A 60 -13.03 -11.47 -4.19
CA LYS A 60 -13.33 -12.88 -4.46
C LYS A 60 -14.55 -13.01 -5.37
N ALA A 61 -14.43 -13.78 -6.43
CA ALA A 61 -15.51 -14.04 -7.38
C ALA A 61 -15.30 -15.37 -8.13
N ASN A 62 -16.25 -15.74 -9.00
CA ASN A 62 -16.16 -16.94 -9.83
C ASN A 62 -15.22 -16.74 -11.03
N ALA A 63 -15.12 -15.51 -11.54
CA ALA A 63 -14.20 -15.11 -12.61
C ALA A 63 -13.12 -14.16 -12.08
N VAL A 64 -11.93 -14.19 -12.67
CA VAL A 64 -10.80 -13.34 -12.26
C VAL A 64 -11.10 -11.84 -12.45
N PRO A 65 -11.68 -11.37 -13.59
CA PRO A 65 -11.95 -9.94 -13.77
C PRO A 65 -12.91 -9.38 -12.72
N ASP A 66 -13.94 -10.14 -12.35
CA ASP A 66 -14.89 -9.73 -11.32
C ASP A 66 -14.26 -9.71 -9.92
N ALA A 67 -13.35 -10.64 -9.64
CA ALA A 67 -12.61 -10.64 -8.38
C ALA A 67 -11.66 -9.43 -8.30
N MET A 68 -11.01 -9.09 -9.41
CA MET A 68 -10.13 -7.94 -9.52
C MET A 68 -10.89 -6.62 -9.33
N ARG A 69 -12.02 -6.43 -10.03
CA ARG A 69 -12.90 -5.24 -9.85
C ARG A 69 -13.28 -5.04 -8.38
N LYS A 70 -13.75 -6.10 -7.72
CA LYS A 70 -14.08 -6.08 -6.28
C LYS A 70 -12.88 -5.78 -5.38
N ALA A 71 -11.68 -6.22 -5.77
CA ALA A 71 -10.46 -5.94 -5.03
C ALA A 71 -10.07 -4.46 -5.16
N SER A 72 -10.06 -3.91 -6.38
CA SER A 72 -9.74 -2.51 -6.65
C SER A 72 -10.72 -1.56 -5.96
N GLU A 73 -12.03 -1.83 -6.02
CA GLU A 73 -13.04 -1.03 -5.31
C GLU A 73 -12.82 -1.02 -3.79
N ARG A 74 -12.41 -2.14 -3.20
CA ARG A 74 -12.11 -2.24 -1.77
C ARG A 74 -10.83 -1.49 -1.42
N ALA A 75 -9.79 -1.62 -2.25
CA ALA A 75 -8.52 -0.94 -2.05
C ALA A 75 -8.67 0.59 -2.08
N ARG A 76 -9.48 1.12 -3.00
CA ARG A 76 -9.80 2.56 -3.09
C ARG A 76 -10.56 3.08 -1.87
N LYS A 77 -11.35 2.23 -1.19
CA LYS A 77 -12.05 2.58 0.05
C LYS A 77 -11.15 2.54 1.29
N ASP A 78 -10.07 1.76 1.25
CA ASP A 78 -9.09 1.60 2.35
C ASP A 78 -7.80 2.40 2.05
N LEU A 79 -7.93 3.60 1.48
CA LEU A 79 -6.78 4.49 1.27
C LEU A 79 -6.33 5.09 2.61
N ARG A 80 -5.03 5.01 2.85
CA ARG A 80 -4.34 5.48 4.05
C ARG A 80 -3.14 6.32 3.66
N GLN A 81 -2.85 7.32 4.47
CA GLN A 81 -1.72 8.20 4.27
C GLN A 81 -0.48 7.70 5.02
N VAL A 82 0.61 7.53 4.30
CA VAL A 82 1.92 7.12 4.81
C VAL A 82 2.85 8.31 4.85
N ASN A 83 3.62 8.42 5.94
CA ASN A 83 4.61 9.48 6.11
C ASN A 83 5.90 9.10 5.36
N LEU A 84 6.22 9.85 4.30
CA LEU A 84 7.46 9.70 3.53
C LEU A 84 8.44 10.83 3.84
N ALA A 85 9.73 10.56 3.66
CA ALA A 85 10.82 11.53 3.76
C ALA A 85 11.58 11.56 2.43
N GLY A 86 11.17 12.48 1.54
CA GLY A 86 11.73 12.58 0.19
C GLY A 86 11.49 11.32 -0.64
N THR A 87 12.55 10.57 -0.93
CA THR A 87 12.49 9.32 -1.71
C THR A 87 12.44 8.05 -0.85
N THR A 88 12.55 8.18 0.47
CA THR A 88 12.67 7.07 1.43
C THR A 88 11.71 7.22 2.62
N VAL A 89 11.82 6.32 3.60
CA VAL A 89 11.03 6.30 4.83
C VAL A 89 11.70 7.11 5.95
N PRO A 90 10.97 7.68 6.93
CA PRO A 90 11.59 8.56 7.93
C PRO A 90 12.55 7.87 8.91
N HIS A 91 12.24 6.63 9.29
CA HIS A 91 13.04 5.82 10.22
C HIS A 91 12.78 4.33 9.99
N GLU A 92 13.59 3.49 10.63
CA GLU A 92 13.40 2.04 10.57
C GLU A 92 12.16 1.59 11.35
N SER A 93 11.44 0.60 10.82
CA SER A 93 10.25 0.06 11.46
C SER A 93 10.12 -1.44 11.22
N ILE A 94 9.46 -2.14 12.15
CA ILE A 94 9.12 -3.56 12.02
C ILE A 94 7.61 -3.68 12.11
N GLY A 95 6.97 -4.06 11.01
CA GLY A 95 5.57 -4.43 10.98
C GLY A 95 5.40 -5.91 11.30
N LYS A 96 4.36 -6.26 12.04
CA LYS A 96 4.04 -7.66 12.37
C LYS A 96 2.54 -7.91 12.20
N VAL A 97 2.20 -8.92 11.41
CA VAL A 97 0.83 -9.43 11.28
C VAL A 97 0.88 -10.96 11.30
N ALA A 98 0.20 -11.56 12.27
CA ALA A 98 0.29 -12.98 12.57
C ALA A 98 1.77 -13.45 12.67
N GLY A 99 2.18 -14.42 11.84
CA GLY A 99 3.56 -14.91 11.77
C GLY A 99 4.48 -14.14 10.81
N ALA A 100 3.97 -13.15 10.05
CA ALA A 100 4.79 -12.36 9.13
C ALA A 100 5.37 -11.14 9.85
N ARG A 101 6.67 -10.89 9.65
CA ARG A 101 7.35 -9.68 10.13
C ARG A 101 8.07 -9.04 8.95
N VAL A 102 7.93 -7.73 8.77
CA VAL A 102 8.61 -7.00 7.69
C VAL A 102 9.41 -5.88 8.31
N PHE A 103 10.73 -5.90 8.06
CA PHE A 103 11.63 -4.83 8.44
C PHE A 103 11.79 -3.85 7.27
N LEU A 104 11.58 -2.57 7.55
CA LEU A 104 11.78 -1.47 6.62
C LEU A 104 12.90 -0.58 7.16
N LYS A 105 13.90 -0.28 6.32
CA LYS A 105 15.03 0.58 6.68
C LYS A 105 15.24 1.65 5.61
N PRO A 106 15.39 2.92 6.01
CA PRO A 106 15.70 4.00 5.07
C PRO A 106 17.04 3.76 4.37
N ALA A 107 17.14 4.25 3.13
CA ALA A 107 18.33 4.10 2.30
C ALA A 107 18.73 5.45 1.69
N SER A 108 20.00 5.57 1.28
CA SER A 108 20.48 6.74 0.56
C SER A 108 19.86 6.83 -0.83
N PRO A 109 19.70 8.05 -1.39
CA PRO A 109 19.22 8.23 -2.75
C PRO A 109 20.05 7.42 -3.76
N GLY A 110 19.38 6.74 -4.69
CA GLY A 110 20.01 5.90 -5.71
C GLY A 110 20.18 4.43 -5.32
N THR A 111 19.72 4.01 -4.13
CA THR A 111 19.74 2.59 -3.72
C THR A 111 18.68 1.77 -4.46
N GLY A 112 17.56 2.39 -4.83
CA GLY A 112 16.42 1.66 -5.40
C GLY A 112 15.62 0.86 -4.36
N VAL A 113 14.59 0.14 -4.84
CA VAL A 113 13.67 -0.64 -4.01
C VAL A 113 14.15 -2.10 -3.88
N ILE A 114 14.85 -2.38 -2.78
CA ILE A 114 15.31 -3.74 -2.44
C ILE A 114 14.28 -4.40 -1.52
N ALA A 115 13.34 -5.13 -2.14
CA ALA A 115 12.23 -5.75 -1.44
C ALA A 115 11.73 -7.05 -2.08
N ALA A 116 11.10 -7.89 -1.26
CA ALA A 116 10.37 -9.08 -1.71
C ALA A 116 9.11 -8.67 -2.48
N GLY A 117 8.63 -9.51 -3.41
CA GLY A 117 7.60 -9.13 -4.40
C GLY A 117 6.37 -8.40 -3.83
N GLY A 118 5.72 -8.94 -2.80
CA GLY A 118 4.56 -8.29 -2.18
C GLY A 118 4.88 -6.96 -1.48
N VAL A 119 6.05 -6.87 -0.84
CA VAL A 119 6.52 -5.64 -0.18
C VAL A 119 6.90 -4.59 -1.23
N ARG A 120 7.57 -5.01 -2.32
CA ARG A 120 7.93 -4.15 -3.45
C ARG A 120 6.69 -3.50 -4.08
N ALA A 121 5.66 -4.29 -4.35
CA ALA A 121 4.41 -3.79 -4.92
C ALA A 121 3.79 -2.67 -4.06
N VAL A 122 3.82 -2.81 -2.74
CA VAL A 122 3.31 -1.78 -1.79
C VAL A 122 4.19 -0.53 -1.80
N LEU A 123 5.52 -0.68 -1.83
CA LEU A 123 6.44 0.45 -1.76
C LEU A 123 6.46 1.26 -3.06
N GLU A 124 6.35 0.60 -4.21
CA GLU A 124 6.27 1.26 -5.52
C GLU A 124 5.03 2.15 -5.63
N VAL A 125 3.85 1.62 -5.27
CA VAL A 125 2.59 2.41 -5.29
C VAL A 125 2.53 3.46 -4.18
N ALA A 126 3.28 3.28 -3.09
CA ALA A 126 3.48 4.33 -2.08
C ALA A 126 4.33 5.51 -2.61
N GLY A 127 5.18 5.27 -3.61
CA GLY A 127 6.11 6.27 -4.15
C GLY A 127 7.50 6.24 -3.51
N VAL A 128 7.82 5.18 -2.76
CA VAL A 128 9.15 4.96 -2.20
C VAL A 128 10.08 4.51 -3.32
N ARG A 129 11.21 5.20 -3.48
CA ARG A 129 12.22 4.87 -4.49
C ARG A 129 13.45 4.21 -3.91
N ASP A 130 13.82 4.58 -2.69
CA ASP A 130 15.05 4.11 -2.04
C ASP A 130 14.72 3.47 -0.69
N ILE A 131 14.87 2.15 -0.57
CA ILE A 131 14.59 1.45 0.68
C ILE A 131 15.24 0.06 0.72
N LEU A 132 15.70 -0.31 1.91
CA LEU A 132 16.16 -1.66 2.20
C LEU A 132 15.12 -2.37 3.05
N THR A 133 14.73 -3.57 2.65
CA THR A 133 13.72 -4.34 3.39
C THR A 133 14.12 -5.78 3.60
N LYS A 134 13.54 -6.41 4.62
CA LYS A 134 13.64 -7.85 4.82
C LYS A 134 12.33 -8.41 5.35
N SER A 135 11.82 -9.44 4.68
CA SER A 135 10.76 -10.28 5.23
C SER A 135 11.38 -11.28 6.21
N LEU A 136 10.98 -11.20 7.46
CA LEU A 136 11.41 -12.04 8.58
C LEU A 136 10.20 -12.89 9.02
N GLY A 137 10.36 -14.19 9.17
CA GLY A 137 9.26 -15.09 9.57
C GLY A 137 8.45 -15.62 8.39
N SER A 138 7.11 -15.62 8.50
CA SER A 138 6.22 -16.28 7.54
C SER A 138 6.26 -15.66 6.14
N ALA A 139 6.31 -16.51 5.12
CA ALA A 139 6.27 -16.12 3.71
C ALA A 139 4.84 -16.01 3.13
N ASN A 140 3.80 -16.02 3.96
CA ASN A 140 2.42 -15.87 3.48
C ASN A 140 2.21 -14.47 2.89
N VAL A 141 1.93 -14.40 1.58
CA VAL A 141 1.87 -13.16 0.79
C VAL A 141 0.90 -12.14 1.39
N LEU A 142 -0.32 -12.55 1.75
CA LEU A 142 -1.31 -11.64 2.32
C LEU A 142 -0.84 -11.03 3.64
N ASN A 143 -0.27 -11.85 4.52
CA ASN A 143 0.22 -11.39 5.82
C ASN A 143 1.47 -10.51 5.68
N VAL A 144 2.34 -10.80 4.71
CA VAL A 144 3.53 -9.97 4.41
C VAL A 144 3.09 -8.58 3.92
N VAL A 145 2.08 -8.52 3.04
CA VAL A 145 1.51 -7.24 2.59
C VAL A 145 0.89 -6.48 3.77
N MET A 146 0.04 -7.13 4.57
CA MET A 146 -0.55 -6.51 5.75
C MET A 146 0.50 -6.05 6.78
N ALA A 147 1.56 -6.83 6.98
CA ALA A 147 2.68 -6.45 7.83
C ALA A 147 3.45 -5.26 7.27
N THR A 148 3.54 -5.11 5.95
CA THR A 148 4.15 -3.93 5.31
C THR A 148 3.30 -2.69 5.58
N PHE A 149 1.98 -2.76 5.42
CA PHE A 149 1.08 -1.67 5.80
C PHE A 149 1.21 -1.32 7.29
N ALA A 150 1.24 -2.33 8.17
CA ALA A 150 1.44 -2.10 9.61
C ALA A 150 2.80 -1.46 9.94
N ALA A 151 3.85 -1.71 9.16
CA ALA A 151 5.15 -1.05 9.31
C ALA A 151 5.07 0.43 8.90
N LEU A 152 4.42 0.71 7.76
CA LEU A 152 4.23 2.06 7.24
C LEU A 152 3.31 2.91 8.14
N ASP A 153 2.26 2.32 8.71
CA ASP A 153 1.34 3.00 9.64
C ASP A 153 2.04 3.42 10.95
N GLN A 154 3.09 2.73 11.36
CA GLN A 154 3.89 3.09 12.54
C GLN A 154 4.82 4.29 12.29
N MET A 155 5.06 4.65 11.03
CA MET A 155 5.97 5.73 10.68
C MET A 155 5.37 7.07 11.09
N ARG A 156 6.21 7.88 11.71
CA ARG A 156 5.87 9.20 12.24
C ARG A 156 6.60 10.26 11.45
N SER A 157 5.86 11.30 11.07
CA SER A 157 6.43 12.50 10.47
C SER A 157 7.29 13.24 11.52
N PRO A 158 8.52 13.69 11.16
CA PRO A 158 9.36 14.50 12.04
C PRO A 158 8.64 15.76 12.55
N GLN A 159 7.84 16.41 11.69
CA GLN A 159 7.07 17.61 12.02
C GLN A 159 6.02 17.32 13.10
N LYS A 160 5.27 16.21 12.96
CA LYS A 160 4.27 15.78 13.95
C LYS A 160 4.92 15.43 15.30
N GLU A 161 6.08 14.77 15.28
CA GLU A 161 6.82 14.44 16.50
C GLU A 161 7.43 15.67 17.20
N ALA A 162 7.90 16.65 16.43
CA ALA A 162 8.40 17.92 16.96
C ALA A 162 7.33 18.72 17.67
N ALA A 163 6.15 18.85 17.06
CA ALA A 163 4.99 19.46 17.69
C ALA A 163 4.59 18.73 18.98
N ARG A 164 4.60 17.39 18.99
CA ARG A 164 4.25 16.62 20.20
C ARG A 164 5.26 16.80 21.33
N ARG A 165 6.56 16.92 21.01
CA ARG A 165 7.64 16.99 22.01
C ARG A 165 8.00 18.41 22.42
N GLY A 166 7.42 19.44 21.78
CA GLY A 166 7.77 20.84 22.03
C GLY A 166 9.21 21.19 21.66
N LYS A 167 9.78 20.48 20.68
CA LYS A 167 11.17 20.65 20.24
C LYS A 167 11.24 21.28 18.84
N PRO A 168 12.31 21.99 18.50
CA PRO A 168 12.50 22.49 17.13
C PRO A 168 12.56 21.32 16.15
N VAL A 169 11.93 21.49 14.98
CA VAL A 169 11.85 20.45 13.93
C VAL A 169 13.25 19.96 13.51
N ASN A 170 14.22 20.88 13.48
CA ASN A 170 15.59 20.57 13.08
C ASN A 170 16.26 19.52 13.98
N GLU A 171 15.88 19.39 15.26
CA GLU A 171 16.45 18.35 16.14
C GLU A 171 15.93 16.94 15.82
N LEU A 172 14.71 16.84 15.28
CA LEU A 172 13.99 15.58 15.11
C LEU A 172 13.99 15.10 13.65
N MET A 173 14.53 15.90 12.73
CA MET A 173 14.81 15.47 11.38
C MET A 173 15.86 14.35 11.36
N PRO A 174 15.76 13.41 10.42
CA PRO A 174 16.78 12.37 10.26
C PRO A 174 18.17 12.95 10.08
N PHE A 175 19.19 12.27 10.60
CA PHE A 175 20.56 12.82 10.64
C PHE A 175 21.15 13.14 9.25
N TRP A 176 20.68 12.46 8.20
CA TRP A 176 21.12 12.72 6.83
C TRP A 176 20.52 14.00 6.25
N GLU A 177 19.30 14.37 6.63
CA GLU A 177 18.69 15.66 6.23
C GLU A 177 19.31 16.83 6.97
N ARG A 178 19.67 16.64 8.25
CA ARG A 178 20.32 17.67 9.08
C ARG A 178 21.68 18.12 8.53
N ARG A 179 22.46 17.20 7.94
CA ARG A 179 23.78 17.53 7.36
C ARG A 179 23.67 18.48 6.16
N ASN A 180 22.63 18.33 5.35
CA ASN A 180 22.45 19.14 4.15
C ASN A 180 22.04 20.59 4.44
N GLN A 181 21.60 20.92 5.66
CA GLN A 181 21.26 22.30 6.04
C GLN A 181 22.47 23.12 6.49
N HIS A 182 23.61 22.48 6.73
CA HIS A 182 24.86 23.12 7.18
C HIS A 182 25.96 23.13 6.12
N ALA A 183 25.68 22.61 4.93
CA ALA A 183 26.55 22.66 3.75
C ALA A 183 26.06 23.76 2.81
#